data_AF-A0A2M4BQ39-F1
#
_entry.id   AF-A0A2M4BQ39-F1
#
_cell.length_a   1.000
_cell.length_b   1.000
_cell.length_c   1.000
_cell.angle_alpha   90.00
_cell.angle_beta   90.00
_cell.angle_gamma   90.00
#
_symmetry.space_group_name_H-M   'P 1'
#
loop_
_entity.id
_entity.type
_entity.pdbx_description
1 polymer ?
#
loop_
_entity_poly.entity_id
_entity_poly.type
_entity_poly.pdbx_seq_one_letter_code
_entity_poly.pdbx_strand_id
1 'polypeptide(L)'
;MLLPTMKCNTMWLVLSVMLVPMLLQTAEAATYECKNENHRDENYCVFRNVVYDGRNAIELKAPSSKEMHVAFLDSKLKHIPNELLTAFPEMRVLDVVNCNLTSVVIPNKLERLFASDNLISKVIVHQSPATTNMKELMLDSNRLVDISNITRHLKNLEILNLSGNEELAKAKAIDLGNFAGMVNLRSLALARIGAYYVDNDRGVKFPELVWLDLSNNDLITSNLAVKVFATMPKLETLQLAHNKITSLDAMELTRNNQLKTIYLEGNDFSCSFQTLLVKHLEASNVKLEVQRKNAECLQGYMKQNDMCCRTSLLDTITVPTENSNVNSPSNEESNGESTPTTTIKSTVGTTNVRTSTTHTPSAGVAKGEDRSDASSDASILILGNSLTACLALAIAKLILF
;
A
#
# COMPACT_ATOMS: atom_id res chain seq x y z
N MET A 1 -36.88 14.71 -73.61
CA MET A 1 -35.41 14.87 -73.65
C MET A 1 -34.88 14.72 -72.23
N LEU A 2 -34.14 13.64 -71.97
CA LEU A 2 -33.39 13.41 -70.72
C LEU A 2 -32.15 14.30 -70.71
N LEU A 3 -31.81 14.92 -69.57
CA LEU A 3 -30.46 15.38 -69.13
C LEU A 3 -30.60 16.19 -67.81
N PRO A 4 -29.62 16.21 -66.88
CA PRO A 4 -28.99 15.08 -66.19
C PRO A 4 -28.95 15.29 -64.65
N THR A 5 -29.31 14.27 -63.86
CA THR A 5 -29.17 14.25 -62.38
C THR A 5 -27.76 13.90 -61.89
N MET A 6 -26.76 13.83 -62.78
CA MET A 6 -25.43 13.28 -62.49
C MET A 6 -24.40 14.24 -61.88
N LYS A 7 -24.73 15.52 -61.63
CA LYS A 7 -23.77 16.49 -61.08
C LYS A 7 -23.79 16.65 -59.55
N CYS A 8 -24.88 16.30 -58.87
CA CYS A 8 -24.99 16.49 -57.42
C CYS A 8 -24.44 15.29 -56.62
N ASN A 9 -24.74 14.07 -57.06
CA ASN A 9 -24.23 12.84 -56.41
C ASN A 9 -22.72 12.69 -56.53
N THR A 10 -22.11 13.12 -57.63
CA THR A 10 -20.65 13.08 -57.81
C THR A 10 -19.93 14.08 -56.90
N MET A 11 -20.52 15.24 -56.62
CA MET A 11 -19.93 16.22 -55.70
C MET A 11 -19.98 15.77 -54.25
N TRP A 12 -21.07 15.12 -53.82
CA TRP A 12 -21.18 14.53 -52.48
C TRP A 12 -20.30 13.28 -52.31
N LEU A 13 -20.13 12.47 -53.36
CA LEU A 13 -19.18 11.35 -53.36
C LEU A 13 -17.74 11.84 -53.31
N VAL A 14 -17.40 12.92 -54.01
CA VAL A 14 -16.05 13.49 -53.99
C VAL A 14 -15.78 14.19 -52.66
N LEU A 15 -16.76 14.90 -52.08
CA LEU A 15 -16.62 15.45 -50.73
C LEU A 15 -16.49 14.34 -49.69
N SER A 16 -17.28 13.26 -49.76
CA SER A 16 -17.15 12.15 -48.81
C SER A 16 -15.85 11.39 -49.00
N VAL A 17 -15.40 11.13 -50.23
CA VAL A 17 -14.11 10.46 -50.52
C VAL A 17 -12.91 11.33 -50.15
N MET A 18 -13.03 12.66 -50.10
CA MET A 18 -11.97 13.58 -49.65
C MET A 18 -12.02 13.85 -48.14
N LEU A 19 -13.21 13.97 -47.54
CA LEU A 19 -13.40 14.23 -46.10
C LEU A 19 -13.24 12.98 -45.25
N VAL A 20 -13.59 11.79 -45.75
CA VAL A 20 -13.44 10.54 -45.00
C VAL A 20 -11.96 10.25 -44.68
N PRO A 21 -10.98 10.33 -45.63
CA PRO A 21 -9.56 10.21 -45.30
C PRO A 21 -9.03 11.32 -44.39
N MET A 22 -9.60 12.53 -44.49
CA MET A 22 -9.22 13.68 -43.65
C MET A 22 -9.75 13.55 -42.20
N LEU A 23 -10.87 12.84 -42.01
CA LEU A 23 -11.44 12.45 -40.72
C LEU A 23 -10.83 11.14 -40.17
N LEU A 24 -10.17 10.35 -41.03
CA LEU A 24 -9.47 9.09 -40.71
C LEU A 24 -7.96 9.27 -40.61
N GLN A 25 -7.46 10.47 -40.29
CA GLN A 25 -6.08 10.59 -39.82
C GLN A 25 -5.95 9.82 -38.50
N THR A 26 -5.56 8.54 -38.61
CA THR A 26 -5.11 7.76 -37.47
C THR A 26 -3.94 8.52 -36.89
N ALA A 27 -4.10 9.00 -35.65
CA ALA A 27 -2.99 9.57 -34.91
C ALA A 27 -1.83 8.56 -34.97
N GLU A 28 -0.72 8.96 -35.59
CA GLU A 28 0.43 8.08 -35.79
C GLU A 28 0.94 7.66 -34.41
N ALA A 29 1.03 6.36 -34.17
CA ALA A 29 1.42 5.85 -32.86
C ALA A 29 2.87 6.22 -32.57
N ALA A 30 3.15 6.77 -31.39
CA ALA A 30 4.51 7.07 -30.99
C ALA A 30 5.29 5.76 -30.82
N THR A 31 6.34 5.57 -31.63
CA THR A 31 7.17 4.36 -31.59
C THR A 31 8.32 4.54 -30.61
N TYR A 32 8.50 3.58 -29.72
CA TYR A 32 9.65 3.49 -28.82
C TYR A 32 10.36 2.16 -29.07
N GLU A 33 11.70 2.20 -29.14
CA GLU A 33 12.52 1.01 -29.29
C GLU A 33 13.39 0.83 -28.05
N CYS A 34 13.40 -0.38 -27.49
CA CYS A 34 14.27 -0.66 -26.36
C CYS A 34 15.71 -0.95 -26.80
N LYS A 35 16.64 -0.75 -25.88
CA LYS A 35 18.05 -1.14 -26.02
C LYS A 35 18.42 -2.14 -24.94
N ASN A 36 19.19 -3.15 -25.32
CA ASN A 36 19.68 -4.13 -24.37
C ASN A 36 20.84 -3.54 -23.58
N GLU A 37 20.63 -3.37 -22.27
CA GLU A 37 21.57 -2.73 -21.33
C GLU A 37 21.68 -3.59 -20.06
N ASN A 38 22.84 -3.52 -19.40
CA ASN A 38 22.97 -4.12 -18.06
C ASN A 38 22.25 -3.24 -17.04
N HIS A 39 21.33 -3.83 -16.30
CA HIS A 39 20.54 -3.18 -15.25
C HIS A 39 20.25 -4.22 -14.18
N ARG A 40 20.39 -3.87 -12.89
CA ARG A 40 20.27 -4.82 -11.76
C ARG A 40 21.09 -6.11 -11.96
N ASP A 41 22.31 -5.97 -12.45
CA ASP A 41 23.25 -7.07 -12.73
C ASP A 41 22.76 -8.10 -13.77
N GLU A 42 21.72 -7.78 -14.55
CA GLU A 42 21.17 -8.62 -15.60
C GLU A 42 20.99 -7.82 -16.90
N ASN A 43 20.76 -8.50 -18.02
CA ASN A 43 20.49 -7.82 -19.29
C ASN A 43 18.99 -7.52 -19.41
N TYR A 44 18.64 -6.27 -19.68
CA TYR A 44 17.27 -5.78 -19.85
C TYR A 44 17.08 -5.12 -21.21
N CYS A 45 15.92 -5.33 -21.82
CA CYS A 45 15.39 -4.48 -22.88
C CYS A 45 14.83 -3.19 -22.24
N VAL A 46 15.63 -2.13 -22.30
CA VAL A 46 15.36 -0.85 -21.63
C VAL A 46 14.71 0.14 -22.57
N PHE A 47 13.51 0.58 -22.23
CA PHE A 47 12.84 1.72 -22.82
C PHE A 47 13.14 2.99 -22.02
N ARG A 48 13.37 4.12 -22.70
CA ARG A 48 13.65 5.42 -22.08
C ARG A 48 12.71 6.49 -22.57
N ASN A 49 12.40 7.45 -21.70
CA ASN A 49 11.59 8.63 -22.02
C ASN A 49 10.20 8.29 -22.59
N VAL A 50 9.64 7.14 -22.21
CA VAL A 50 8.31 6.73 -22.69
C VAL A 50 7.26 7.56 -21.97
N VAL A 51 6.37 8.20 -22.72
CA VAL A 51 5.23 8.94 -22.17
C VAL A 51 3.94 8.25 -22.59
N TYR A 52 3.17 7.79 -21.62
CA TYR A 52 1.90 7.11 -21.85
C TYR A 52 0.86 7.49 -20.79
N ASP A 53 -0.20 8.15 -21.23
CA ASP A 53 -1.29 8.62 -20.36
C ASP A 53 -2.54 7.71 -20.40
N GLY A 54 -2.51 6.66 -21.22
CA GLY A 54 -3.62 5.74 -21.46
C GLY A 54 -4.54 6.11 -22.64
N ARG A 55 -4.29 7.24 -23.30
CA ARG A 55 -5.09 7.70 -24.46
C ARG A 55 -4.28 7.82 -25.74
N ASN A 56 -2.97 8.02 -25.63
CA ASN A 56 -2.09 8.04 -26.77
C ASN A 56 -1.77 6.61 -27.26
N ALA A 57 -1.85 6.40 -28.57
CA ALA A 57 -1.37 5.17 -29.18
C ALA A 57 0.16 5.14 -29.15
N ILE A 58 0.73 4.03 -28.68
CA ILE A 58 2.18 3.79 -28.69
C ILE A 58 2.49 2.44 -29.32
N GLU A 59 3.66 2.33 -29.92
CA GLU A 59 4.23 1.07 -30.39
C GLU A 59 5.54 0.81 -29.64
N LEU A 60 5.70 -0.39 -29.08
CA LEU A 60 6.90 -0.82 -28.37
C LEU A 60 7.64 -1.86 -29.22
N LYS A 61 8.85 -1.53 -29.66
CA LYS A 61 9.71 -2.41 -30.46
C LYS A 61 10.89 -2.90 -29.64
N ALA A 62 11.29 -4.14 -29.92
CA ALA A 62 12.44 -4.77 -29.30
C ALA A 62 13.30 -5.48 -30.34
N PRO A 63 14.61 -5.67 -30.04
CA PRO A 63 15.50 -6.47 -30.87
C PRO A 63 15.04 -7.93 -31.03
N SER A 64 14.28 -8.45 -30.06
CA SER A 64 13.80 -9.83 -30.01
C SER A 64 12.43 -9.90 -29.35
N SER A 65 11.56 -10.79 -29.81
CA SER A 65 10.28 -11.09 -29.14
C SER A 65 10.43 -11.99 -27.90
N LYS A 66 11.66 -12.45 -27.62
CA LYS A 66 11.99 -13.34 -26.49
C LYS A 66 12.57 -12.60 -25.29
N GLU A 67 12.49 -11.27 -25.26
CA GLU A 67 13.00 -10.51 -24.12
C GLU A 67 12.20 -10.87 -22.85
N MET A 68 12.92 -11.39 -21.85
CA MET A 68 12.33 -11.80 -20.57
C MET A 68 12.37 -10.67 -19.54
N HIS A 69 13.29 -9.72 -19.69
CA HIS A 69 13.51 -8.62 -18.76
C HIS A 69 13.27 -7.29 -19.47
N VAL A 70 12.27 -6.55 -19.02
CA VAL A 70 11.90 -5.25 -19.61
C VAL A 70 11.98 -4.20 -18.53
N ALA A 71 12.56 -3.04 -18.87
CA ALA A 71 12.62 -1.90 -17.97
C ALA A 71 12.14 -0.62 -18.65
N PHE A 72 11.51 0.25 -17.87
CA PHE A 72 11.20 1.62 -18.26
C PHE A 72 11.95 2.56 -17.34
N LEU A 73 12.92 3.27 -17.91
CA LEU A 73 13.72 4.25 -17.18
C LEU A 73 13.35 5.65 -17.68
N ASP A 74 13.43 6.64 -16.79
CA ASP A 74 13.14 8.05 -17.12
C ASP A 74 11.78 8.23 -17.83
N SER A 75 10.80 7.38 -17.49
CA SER A 75 9.53 7.24 -18.21
C SER A 75 8.35 7.70 -17.36
N LYS A 76 7.26 8.11 -18.01
CA LYS A 76 6.01 8.57 -17.38
C LYS A 76 4.84 7.76 -17.91
N LEU A 77 4.50 6.71 -17.18
CA LEU A 77 3.45 5.75 -17.49
C LEU A 77 2.34 5.87 -16.44
N LYS A 78 1.19 6.44 -16.79
CA LYS A 78 0.04 6.47 -15.87
C LYS A 78 -0.52 5.06 -15.62
N HIS A 79 -0.43 4.22 -16.64
CA HIS A 79 -0.81 2.81 -16.66
C HIS A 79 0.24 2.00 -17.43
N ILE A 80 0.31 0.70 -17.20
CA ILE A 80 1.06 -0.20 -18.08
C ILE A 80 0.33 -0.29 -19.43
N PRO A 81 0.99 -0.01 -20.57
CA PRO A 81 0.37 -0.18 -21.90
C PRO A 81 -0.03 -1.63 -22.14
N ASN A 82 -1.21 -1.88 -22.70
CA ASN A 82 -1.64 -3.24 -23.02
C ASN A 82 -0.73 -3.86 -24.09
N GLU A 83 -0.18 -3.01 -24.95
CA GLU A 83 0.79 -3.31 -25.99
C GLU A 83 2.07 -3.93 -25.43
N LEU A 84 2.42 -3.64 -24.17
CA LEU A 84 3.57 -4.28 -23.51
C LEU A 84 3.33 -5.79 -23.36
N LEU A 85 2.12 -6.18 -22.96
CA LEU A 85 1.78 -7.58 -22.73
C LEU A 85 1.72 -8.38 -24.03
N THR A 86 1.40 -7.72 -25.16
CA THR A 86 1.38 -8.35 -26.47
C THR A 86 2.76 -8.40 -27.12
N ALA A 87 3.57 -7.34 -26.96
CA ALA A 87 4.92 -7.27 -27.51
C ALA A 87 5.91 -8.20 -26.78
N PHE A 88 5.68 -8.45 -25.48
CA PHE A 88 6.59 -9.24 -24.62
C PHE A 88 5.87 -10.39 -23.92
N PRO A 89 5.41 -11.41 -24.65
CA PRO A 89 4.63 -12.51 -24.09
C PRO A 89 5.45 -13.46 -23.19
N GLU A 90 6.78 -13.42 -23.27
CA GLU A 90 7.71 -14.21 -22.44
C GLU A 90 8.30 -13.41 -21.28
N MET A 91 7.81 -12.19 -21.00
CA MET A 91 8.32 -11.33 -19.93
C MET A 91 8.17 -12.00 -18.55
N ARG A 92 9.30 -12.12 -17.85
CA ARG A 92 9.42 -12.67 -16.49
C ARG A 92 9.79 -11.59 -15.46
N VAL A 93 10.42 -10.50 -15.90
CA VAL A 93 10.84 -9.40 -15.03
C VAL A 93 10.44 -8.07 -15.65
N LEU A 94 9.81 -7.23 -14.83
CA LEU A 94 9.44 -5.87 -15.21
C LEU A 94 9.98 -4.88 -14.17
N ASP A 95 10.73 -3.87 -14.64
CA ASP A 95 11.14 -2.71 -13.84
C ASP A 95 10.45 -1.44 -14.36
N VAL A 96 9.65 -0.83 -13.50
CA VAL A 96 8.89 0.40 -13.73
C VAL A 96 8.98 1.31 -12.51
N VAL A 97 10.13 1.32 -11.84
CA VAL A 97 10.39 2.20 -10.69
C VAL A 97 10.24 3.67 -11.13
N ASN A 98 9.59 4.47 -10.29
CA ASN A 98 9.44 5.92 -10.51
C ASN A 98 8.86 6.30 -11.88
N CYS A 99 7.77 5.64 -12.27
CA CYS A 99 7.10 5.82 -13.58
C CYS A 99 5.76 6.57 -13.49
N ASN A 100 5.35 7.08 -12.32
CA ASN A 100 4.03 7.69 -12.08
C ASN A 100 2.81 6.75 -12.28
N LEU A 101 3.00 5.44 -12.13
CA LEU A 101 1.92 4.47 -12.28
C LEU A 101 0.86 4.65 -11.20
N THR A 102 -0.41 4.62 -11.59
CA THR A 102 -1.55 4.63 -10.65
C THR A 102 -2.13 3.25 -10.38
N SER A 103 -1.82 2.29 -11.26
CA SER A 103 -2.25 0.90 -11.19
C SER A 103 -1.22 0.02 -11.88
N VAL A 104 -1.08 -1.24 -11.45
CA VAL A 104 -0.21 -2.21 -12.11
C VAL A 104 -0.91 -3.55 -12.32
N VAL A 105 -0.58 -4.22 -13.43
CA VAL A 105 -1.06 -5.55 -13.79
C VAL A 105 0.09 -6.53 -13.66
N ILE A 106 -0.16 -7.67 -13.02
CA ILE A 106 0.78 -8.79 -12.89
C ILE A 106 0.31 -9.91 -13.84
N PRO A 107 0.93 -10.05 -15.02
CA PRO A 107 0.55 -11.06 -16.02
C PRO A 107 1.02 -12.47 -15.63
N ASN A 108 0.57 -13.48 -16.38
CA ASN A 108 0.67 -14.89 -15.99
C ASN A 108 2.09 -15.44 -15.79
N LYS A 109 3.07 -14.93 -16.56
CA LYS A 109 4.47 -15.41 -16.55
C LYS A 109 5.41 -14.57 -15.70
N LEU A 110 4.92 -13.45 -15.14
CA LEU A 110 5.78 -12.55 -14.37
C LEU A 110 6.27 -13.23 -13.08
N GLU A 111 7.53 -13.00 -12.76
CA GLU A 111 8.21 -13.58 -11.62
C GLU A 111 8.74 -12.50 -10.68
N ARG A 112 9.22 -11.39 -11.24
CA ARG A 112 9.70 -10.25 -10.48
C ARG A 112 9.12 -8.96 -11.00
N LEU A 113 8.63 -8.13 -10.10
CA LEU A 113 8.13 -6.79 -10.40
C LEU A 113 8.79 -5.77 -9.48
N PHE A 114 9.49 -4.82 -10.10
CA PHE A 114 10.03 -3.63 -9.44
C PHE A 114 9.16 -2.44 -9.80
N ALA A 115 8.33 -1.99 -8.88
CA ALA A 115 7.38 -0.89 -9.10
C ALA A 115 7.38 0.11 -7.94
N SER A 116 8.52 0.25 -7.26
CA SER A 116 8.75 1.21 -6.18
C SER A 116 8.58 2.66 -6.65
N ASP A 117 8.28 3.55 -5.72
CA ASP A 117 8.19 5.01 -5.94
C ASP A 117 7.17 5.41 -7.02
N ASN A 118 5.99 4.81 -7.00
CA ASN A 118 4.88 5.13 -7.89
C ASN A 118 3.67 5.68 -7.10
N LEU A 119 2.52 5.80 -7.77
CA LEU A 119 1.25 6.23 -7.17
C LEU A 119 0.23 5.08 -7.16
N ILE A 120 0.70 3.83 -7.11
CA ILE A 120 -0.13 2.64 -7.30
C ILE A 120 -1.08 2.49 -6.12
N SER A 121 -2.38 2.53 -6.40
CA SER A 121 -3.43 2.23 -5.41
C SER A 121 -4.15 0.91 -5.70
N LYS A 122 -3.93 0.31 -6.88
CA LYS A 122 -4.58 -0.92 -7.33
C LYS A 122 -3.60 -1.86 -8.01
N VAL A 123 -3.58 -3.10 -7.54
CA VAL A 123 -2.87 -4.22 -8.17
C VAL A 123 -3.88 -5.21 -8.75
N ILE A 124 -3.74 -5.51 -10.03
CA ILE A 124 -4.51 -6.52 -10.74
C ILE A 124 -3.61 -7.73 -10.95
N VAL A 125 -4.04 -8.89 -10.49
CA VAL A 125 -3.28 -10.14 -10.60
C VAL A 125 -4.01 -11.09 -11.54
N HIS A 126 -3.36 -11.47 -12.64
CA HIS A 126 -3.91 -12.47 -13.57
C HIS A 126 -3.48 -13.91 -13.22
N GLN A 127 -2.45 -14.04 -12.37
CA GLN A 127 -1.97 -15.33 -11.89
C GLN A 127 -2.95 -16.00 -10.91
N SER A 128 -2.91 -17.34 -10.88
CA SER A 128 -3.71 -18.14 -9.95
C SER A 128 -2.88 -18.55 -8.72
N PRO A 129 -3.52 -18.82 -7.56
CA PRO A 129 -2.83 -19.29 -6.34
C PRO A 129 -2.00 -20.57 -6.54
N ALA A 130 -2.45 -21.47 -7.41
CA ALA A 130 -1.82 -22.77 -7.63
C ALA A 130 -0.70 -22.74 -8.67
N THR A 131 -0.67 -21.73 -9.54
CA THR A 131 0.22 -21.69 -10.72
C THR A 131 1.03 -20.39 -10.80
N THR A 132 1.06 -19.60 -9.74
CA THR A 132 1.80 -18.34 -9.71
C THR A 132 3.30 -18.58 -9.80
N ASN A 133 3.98 -17.80 -10.63
CA ASN A 133 5.45 -17.80 -10.76
C ASN A 133 6.09 -16.62 -10.03
N MET A 134 5.30 -15.73 -9.42
CA MET A 134 5.81 -14.56 -8.69
C MET A 134 6.69 -14.99 -7.51
N LYS A 135 7.91 -14.45 -7.50
CA LYS A 135 8.93 -14.64 -6.48
C LYS A 135 9.27 -13.34 -5.74
N GLU A 136 9.30 -12.22 -6.46
CA GLU A 136 9.69 -10.93 -5.88
C GLU A 136 8.72 -9.83 -6.31
N LEU A 137 8.24 -9.05 -5.34
CA LEU A 137 7.32 -7.97 -5.57
C LEU A 137 7.70 -6.75 -4.72
N MET A 138 8.30 -5.75 -5.37
CA MET A 138 8.66 -4.47 -4.78
C MET A 138 7.59 -3.43 -5.11
N LEU A 139 6.82 -3.03 -4.11
CA LEU A 139 5.72 -2.06 -4.19
C LEU A 139 5.88 -0.98 -3.11
N ASP A 140 7.09 -0.75 -2.64
CA ASP A 140 7.37 0.29 -1.65
C ASP A 140 7.14 1.69 -2.21
N SER A 141 6.87 2.65 -1.31
CA SER A 141 6.58 4.05 -1.64
C SER A 141 5.47 4.18 -2.69
N ASN A 142 4.31 3.58 -2.41
CA ASN A 142 3.11 3.63 -3.23
C ASN A 142 1.89 4.09 -2.40
N ARG A 143 0.66 3.90 -2.91
CA ARG A 143 -0.60 4.32 -2.26
C ARG A 143 -1.56 3.16 -2.07
N LEU A 144 -1.03 1.98 -1.76
CA LEU A 144 -1.83 0.78 -1.56
C LEU A 144 -2.59 0.85 -0.24
N VAL A 145 -3.89 0.55 -0.32
CA VAL A 145 -4.79 0.41 0.83
C VAL A 145 -5.31 -1.01 0.99
N ASP A 146 -5.08 -1.87 0.00
CA ASP A 146 -5.54 -3.25 -0.01
C ASP A 146 -4.54 -4.15 -0.75
N ILE A 147 -4.13 -5.22 -0.08
CA ILE A 147 -3.22 -6.25 -0.61
C ILE A 147 -3.92 -7.58 -0.84
N SER A 148 -5.25 -7.65 -0.69
CA SER A 148 -6.02 -8.90 -0.81
C SER A 148 -5.82 -9.59 -2.17
N ASN A 149 -5.67 -8.83 -3.26
CA ASN A 149 -5.35 -9.41 -4.57
C ASN A 149 -3.96 -10.04 -4.61
N ILE A 150 -2.98 -9.44 -3.94
CA ILE A 150 -1.61 -9.98 -3.84
C ILE A 150 -1.66 -11.25 -2.98
N THR A 151 -2.14 -11.13 -1.76
CA THR A 151 -2.06 -12.21 -0.77
C THR A 151 -2.96 -13.40 -1.12
N ARG A 152 -4.08 -13.19 -1.82
CA ARG A 152 -4.94 -14.29 -2.30
C ARG A 152 -4.28 -15.12 -3.40
N HIS A 153 -3.53 -14.50 -4.30
CA HIS A 153 -3.06 -15.15 -5.54
C HIS A 153 -1.57 -15.49 -5.55
N LEU A 154 -0.71 -14.69 -4.93
CA LEU A 154 0.74 -14.81 -5.10
C LEU A 154 1.40 -15.66 -4.00
N LYS A 155 0.97 -16.92 -3.88
CA LYS A 155 1.37 -17.86 -2.82
C LYS A 155 2.85 -18.32 -2.89
N ASN A 156 3.50 -18.16 -4.04
CA ASN A 156 4.91 -18.52 -4.23
C ASN A 156 5.90 -17.36 -3.98
N LEU A 157 5.42 -16.20 -3.54
CA LEU A 157 6.28 -15.05 -3.22
C LEU A 157 7.29 -15.41 -2.14
N GLU A 158 8.52 -14.97 -2.37
CA GLU A 158 9.66 -15.12 -1.47
C GLU A 158 10.08 -13.76 -0.90
N ILE A 159 9.94 -12.70 -1.67
CA ILE A 159 10.32 -11.34 -1.28
C ILE A 159 9.13 -10.40 -1.56
N LEU A 160 8.68 -9.70 -0.52
CA LEU A 160 7.61 -8.72 -0.62
C LEU A 160 7.98 -7.45 0.14
N ASN A 161 8.01 -6.33 -0.57
CA ASN A 161 8.21 -5.01 0.03
C ASN A 161 6.96 -4.15 -0.18
N LEU A 162 6.32 -3.79 0.93
CA LEU A 162 5.13 -2.94 0.98
C LEU A 162 5.40 -1.65 1.77
N SER A 163 6.66 -1.35 2.06
CA SER A 163 7.04 -0.23 2.92
C SER A 163 6.59 1.11 2.34
N GLY A 164 6.24 2.09 3.18
CA GLY A 164 5.84 3.41 2.69
C GLY A 164 4.46 3.47 2.02
N ASN A 165 3.63 2.43 2.16
CA ASN A 165 2.20 2.50 1.85
C ASN A 165 1.44 2.90 3.13
N GLU A 166 1.47 4.18 3.49
CA GLU A 166 1.04 4.68 4.81
C GLU A 166 -0.45 4.47 5.14
N GLU A 167 -1.28 4.22 4.14
CA GLU A 167 -2.71 3.91 4.31
C GLU A 167 -3.01 2.40 4.36
N LEU A 168 -1.98 1.55 4.28
CA LEU A 168 -2.14 0.10 4.22
C LEU A 168 -2.56 -0.51 5.57
N ALA A 169 -2.05 0.01 6.68
CA ALA A 169 -2.39 -0.47 8.02
C ALA A 169 -3.82 -0.05 8.41
N LYS A 170 -4.82 -0.76 7.89
CA LYS A 170 -6.23 -0.54 8.27
C LYS A 170 -6.40 -0.67 9.77
N ALA A 171 -7.16 0.25 10.35
CA ALA A 171 -7.34 0.36 11.79
C ALA A 171 -6.01 0.49 12.57
N LYS A 172 -4.90 0.86 11.90
CA LYS A 172 -3.54 0.92 12.45
C LYS A 172 -2.92 -0.46 12.75
N ALA A 173 -3.37 -1.51 12.08
CA ALA A 173 -2.91 -2.90 12.23
C ALA A 173 -1.87 -3.33 11.21
N ILE A 174 -0.92 -4.16 11.64
CA ILE A 174 -0.39 -5.24 10.80
C ILE A 174 -1.06 -6.54 11.23
N ASP A 175 -2.01 -7.03 10.44
CA ASP A 175 -2.58 -8.38 10.60
C ASP A 175 -1.77 -9.36 9.74
N LEU A 176 -0.86 -10.11 10.38
CA LEU A 176 -0.05 -11.13 9.72
C LEU A 176 -0.89 -12.27 9.14
N GLY A 177 -2.14 -12.42 9.60
CA GLY A 177 -3.15 -13.30 9.02
C GLY A 177 -3.42 -13.02 7.54
N ASN A 178 -3.21 -11.78 7.07
CA ASN A 178 -3.36 -11.44 5.66
C ASN A 178 -2.39 -12.22 4.74
N PHE A 179 -1.25 -12.67 5.26
CA PHE A 179 -0.24 -13.41 4.51
C PHE A 179 -0.42 -14.94 4.61
N ALA A 180 -1.58 -15.40 5.09
CA ALA A 180 -1.86 -16.83 5.24
C ALA A 180 -1.60 -17.62 3.93
N GLY A 181 -0.84 -18.71 4.04
CA GLY A 181 -0.49 -19.58 2.92
C GLY A 181 0.69 -19.10 2.07
N MET A 182 1.28 -17.94 2.35
CA MET A 182 2.53 -17.48 1.70
C MET A 182 3.75 -18.11 2.38
N VAL A 183 3.80 -19.43 2.40
CA VAL A 183 4.76 -20.23 3.19
C VAL A 183 6.21 -20.09 2.71
N ASN A 184 6.42 -19.59 1.50
CA ASN A 184 7.73 -19.40 0.90
C ASN A 184 8.35 -18.02 1.19
N LEU A 185 7.62 -17.12 1.88
CA LEU A 185 8.15 -15.79 2.20
C LEU A 185 9.44 -15.90 3.01
N ARG A 186 10.50 -15.29 2.49
CA ARG A 186 11.85 -15.16 3.07
C ARG A 186 12.11 -13.75 3.57
N SER A 187 11.60 -12.75 2.87
CA SER A 187 11.76 -11.33 3.20
C SER A 187 10.41 -10.60 3.13
N LEU A 188 10.06 -9.92 4.22
CA LEU A 188 8.86 -9.11 4.31
C LEU A 188 9.20 -7.73 4.88
N ALA A 189 8.95 -6.69 4.10
CA ALA A 189 9.13 -5.31 4.53
C ALA A 189 7.77 -4.60 4.66
N LEU A 190 7.50 -4.09 5.85
CA LEU A 190 6.28 -3.38 6.26
C LEU A 190 6.65 -2.09 7.01
N ALA A 191 7.79 -1.49 6.66
CA ALA A 191 8.22 -0.24 7.28
C ALA A 191 7.35 0.94 6.84
N ARG A 192 7.11 1.92 7.71
CA ARG A 192 6.36 3.14 7.34
C ARG A 192 5.00 2.83 6.68
N ILE A 193 4.21 1.96 7.29
CA ILE A 193 2.83 1.69 6.84
C ILE A 193 1.77 2.25 7.80
N GLY A 194 2.18 2.96 8.85
CA GLY A 194 1.27 3.60 9.82
C GLY A 194 0.72 2.65 10.89
N ALA A 195 1.42 1.55 11.18
CA ALA A 195 0.96 0.55 12.13
C ALA A 195 1.26 0.91 13.59
N TYR A 196 0.35 0.57 14.51
CA TYR A 196 0.44 0.73 15.96
C TYR A 196 0.46 -0.61 16.70
N TYR A 197 -0.01 -1.68 16.04
CA TYR A 197 -0.02 -3.04 16.56
C TYR A 197 0.36 -4.04 15.48
N VAL A 198 0.92 -5.17 15.93
CA VAL A 198 1.16 -6.34 15.10
C VAL A 198 0.36 -7.49 15.70
N ASP A 199 -0.50 -8.09 14.89
CA ASP A 199 -1.37 -9.20 15.25
C ASP A 199 -1.06 -10.43 14.41
N ASN A 200 -1.17 -11.61 15.04
CA ASN A 200 -1.17 -12.91 14.40
C ASN A 200 -2.11 -13.89 15.14
N ASP A 201 -3.30 -13.44 15.53
CA ASP A 201 -4.31 -14.24 16.24
C ASP A 201 -4.70 -15.52 15.49
N ARG A 202 -4.56 -15.52 14.15
CA ARG A 202 -4.79 -16.71 13.31
C ARG A 202 -3.65 -17.73 13.35
N GLY A 203 -2.55 -17.43 14.04
CA GLY A 203 -1.41 -18.34 14.18
C GLY A 203 -0.73 -18.69 12.86
N VAL A 204 -0.68 -17.74 11.91
CA VAL A 204 -0.02 -17.96 10.62
C VAL A 204 1.47 -18.21 10.86
N LYS A 205 1.97 -19.28 10.27
CA LYS A 205 3.38 -19.65 10.34
C LYS A 205 4.12 -19.14 9.12
N PHE A 206 5.33 -18.65 9.35
CA PHE A 206 6.26 -18.16 8.34
C PHE A 206 7.55 -19.00 8.39
N PRO A 207 7.51 -20.25 7.91
CA PRO A 207 8.59 -21.21 8.14
C PRO A 207 9.90 -20.84 7.44
N GLU A 208 9.83 -20.07 6.34
CA GLU A 208 10.99 -19.65 5.55
C GLU A 208 11.43 -18.20 5.80
N LEU A 209 10.73 -17.44 6.67
CA LEU A 209 11.01 -16.01 6.84
C LEU A 209 12.32 -15.81 7.60
N VAL A 210 13.24 -15.09 6.96
CA VAL A 210 14.61 -14.81 7.42
C VAL A 210 14.77 -13.34 7.80
N TRP A 211 14.09 -12.45 7.09
CA TRP A 211 14.21 -11.00 7.25
C TRP A 211 12.83 -10.36 7.38
N LEU A 212 12.63 -9.58 8.45
CA LEU A 212 11.40 -8.85 8.71
C LEU A 212 11.72 -7.40 9.09
N ASP A 213 11.11 -6.46 8.39
CA ASP A 213 11.21 -5.03 8.70
C ASP A 213 9.86 -4.45 9.06
N LEU A 214 9.80 -3.93 10.28
CA LEU A 214 8.67 -3.23 10.91
C LEU A 214 9.07 -1.82 11.36
N SER A 215 10.20 -1.30 10.86
CA SER A 215 10.75 -0.02 11.25
C SER A 215 9.85 1.16 10.85
N ASN A 216 10.06 2.32 11.48
CA ASN A 216 9.36 3.56 11.13
C ASN A 216 7.82 3.42 11.17
N ASN A 217 7.32 2.64 12.12
CA ASN A 217 5.90 2.57 12.47
C ASN A 217 5.70 3.24 13.85
N ASP A 218 4.50 3.16 14.39
CA ASP A 218 4.13 3.69 15.71
C ASP A 218 3.92 2.56 16.74
N LEU A 219 4.67 1.45 16.61
CA LEU A 219 4.49 0.28 17.49
C LEU A 219 4.84 0.61 18.94
N ILE A 220 3.95 0.24 19.87
CA ILE A 220 4.13 0.39 21.32
C ILE A 220 4.17 -0.98 22.01
N THR A 221 4.88 -1.06 23.13
CA THR A 221 5.07 -2.29 23.92
C THR A 221 3.76 -3.03 24.23
N SER A 222 2.72 -2.31 24.66
CA SER A 222 1.43 -2.92 25.05
C SER A 222 0.73 -3.64 23.89
N ASN A 223 1.10 -3.32 22.65
CA ASN A 223 0.47 -3.78 21.43
C ASN A 223 1.42 -4.63 20.56
N LEU A 224 2.61 -4.94 21.07
CA LEU A 224 3.59 -5.80 20.41
C LEU A 224 3.88 -7.01 21.32
N ALA A 225 3.08 -8.06 21.15
CA ALA A 225 3.34 -9.31 21.86
C ALA A 225 4.49 -10.06 21.17
N VAL A 226 5.66 -10.15 21.83
CA VAL A 226 6.88 -10.78 21.28
C VAL A 226 6.66 -12.20 20.78
N LYS A 227 5.74 -12.96 21.40
CA LYS A 227 5.28 -14.28 20.93
C LYS A 227 4.88 -14.33 19.45
N VAL A 228 4.51 -13.20 18.84
CA VAL A 228 4.18 -13.13 17.41
C VAL A 228 5.34 -13.62 16.54
N PHE A 229 6.57 -13.31 16.95
CA PHE A 229 7.80 -13.68 16.24
C PHE A 229 8.13 -15.17 16.38
N ALA A 230 7.56 -15.88 17.36
CA ALA A 230 7.74 -17.33 17.51
C ALA A 230 7.15 -18.13 16.33
N THR A 231 6.31 -17.50 15.51
CA THR A 231 5.80 -18.08 14.26
C THR A 231 6.80 -18.06 13.09
N MET A 232 8.00 -17.49 13.31
CA MET A 232 9.06 -17.26 12.32
C MET A 232 10.37 -17.93 12.77
N PRO A 233 10.45 -19.28 12.82
CA PRO A 233 11.57 -20.00 13.45
C PRO A 233 12.92 -19.84 12.74
N LYS A 234 12.94 -19.34 11.49
CA LYS A 234 14.15 -19.05 10.71
C LYS A 234 14.52 -17.56 10.69
N LEU A 235 13.83 -16.71 11.47
CA LEU A 235 14.09 -15.27 11.45
C LEU A 235 15.51 -14.98 11.95
N GLU A 236 16.32 -14.36 11.09
CA GLU A 236 17.70 -13.99 11.38
C GLU A 236 17.87 -12.48 11.56
N THR A 237 17.07 -11.66 10.87
CA THR A 237 17.12 -10.20 10.99
C THR A 237 15.75 -9.64 11.29
N LEU A 238 15.67 -8.86 12.36
CA LEU A 238 14.46 -8.15 12.75
C LEU A 238 14.75 -6.65 12.86
N GLN A 239 14.00 -5.84 12.11
CA GLN A 239 14.11 -4.39 12.18
C GLN A 239 12.89 -3.79 12.88
N LEU A 240 13.13 -3.18 14.04
CA LEU A 240 12.13 -2.48 14.87
C LEU A 240 12.55 -1.04 15.14
N ALA A 241 13.55 -0.53 14.42
CA ALA A 241 14.04 0.84 14.56
C ALA A 241 12.92 1.87 14.33
N HIS A 242 13.04 3.02 14.99
CA HIS A 242 12.12 4.15 14.85
C HIS A 242 10.65 3.77 15.11
N ASN A 243 10.40 3.10 16.23
CA ASN A 243 9.07 2.84 16.77
C ASN A 243 8.94 3.52 18.15
N LYS A 244 7.92 3.18 18.93
CA LYS A 244 7.64 3.72 20.27
C LYS A 244 7.69 2.63 21.34
N ILE A 245 8.59 1.66 21.16
CA ILE A 245 8.74 0.53 22.06
C ILE A 245 9.50 0.99 23.31
N THR A 246 8.98 0.63 24.48
CA THR A 246 9.57 0.96 25.79
C THR A 246 10.13 -0.26 26.52
N SER A 247 9.70 -1.47 26.16
CA SER A 247 10.29 -2.72 26.62
C SER A 247 10.10 -3.86 25.60
N LEU A 248 10.91 -4.91 25.71
CA LEU A 248 10.93 -6.05 24.80
C LEU A 248 11.39 -7.29 25.56
N ASP A 249 10.66 -8.41 25.45
CA ASP A 249 11.11 -9.69 26.00
C ASP A 249 12.17 -10.32 25.09
N ALA A 250 13.43 -9.92 25.28
CA ALA A 250 14.55 -10.43 24.49
C ALA A 250 14.80 -11.92 24.71
N MET A 251 14.44 -12.46 25.88
CA MET A 251 14.59 -13.90 26.16
C MET A 251 13.63 -14.72 25.32
N GLU A 252 12.36 -14.30 25.23
CA GLU A 252 11.38 -14.95 24.35
C GLU A 252 11.79 -14.82 22.89
N LEU A 253 12.22 -13.63 22.46
CA LEU A 253 12.62 -13.38 21.08
C LEU A 253 13.81 -14.26 20.64
N THR A 254 14.83 -14.38 21.49
CA THR A 254 16.04 -15.17 21.18
C THR A 254 15.84 -16.69 21.34
N ARG A 255 14.82 -17.13 22.10
CA ARG A 255 14.51 -18.56 22.28
C ARG A 255 13.81 -19.18 21.07
N ASN A 256 12.96 -18.42 20.39
CA ASN A 256 12.06 -18.95 19.37
C ASN A 256 12.55 -18.76 17.92
N ASN A 257 13.68 -18.09 17.73
CA ASN A 257 14.15 -17.62 16.43
C ASN A 257 15.67 -17.84 16.28
N GLN A 258 16.20 -17.70 15.06
CA GLN A 258 17.62 -17.80 14.76
C GLN A 258 18.25 -16.40 14.63
N LEU A 259 17.85 -15.49 15.51
CA LEU A 259 18.16 -14.07 15.36
C LEU A 259 19.67 -13.86 15.40
N LYS A 260 20.20 -13.17 14.40
CA LYS A 260 21.61 -12.78 14.27
C LYS A 260 21.78 -11.27 14.35
N THR A 261 20.80 -10.52 13.86
CA THR A 261 20.84 -9.06 13.80
C THR A 261 19.51 -8.45 14.23
N ILE A 262 19.56 -7.41 15.04
CA ILE A 262 18.39 -6.63 15.43
C ILE A 262 18.68 -5.13 15.34
N TYR A 263 17.70 -4.36 14.88
CA TYR A 263 17.73 -2.90 14.82
C TYR A 263 16.67 -2.34 15.76
N LEU A 264 17.07 -1.47 16.68
CA LEU A 264 16.25 -1.00 17.79
C LEU A 264 16.39 0.51 18.03
N GLU A 265 17.23 1.19 17.27
CA GLU A 265 17.49 2.62 17.43
C GLU A 265 16.20 3.44 17.26
N GLY A 266 16.10 4.57 17.95
CA GLY A 266 14.93 5.45 17.83
C GLY A 266 13.64 4.93 18.48
N ASN A 267 13.74 3.97 19.41
CA ASN A 267 12.67 3.59 20.34
C ASN A 267 12.78 4.37 21.67
N ASP A 268 11.81 4.19 22.58
CA ASP A 268 11.72 4.91 23.86
C ASP A 268 12.09 4.01 25.07
N PHE A 269 13.23 3.33 24.96
CA PHE A 269 13.75 2.51 26.05
C PHE A 269 14.31 3.38 27.18
N SER A 270 14.06 3.02 28.44
CA SER A 270 14.82 3.60 29.55
C SER A 270 16.29 3.14 29.50
N CYS A 271 17.22 3.97 29.97
CA CYS A 271 18.64 3.63 29.91
C CYS A 271 19.00 2.38 30.73
N SER A 272 18.29 2.15 31.85
CA SER A 272 18.44 0.94 32.66
C SER A 272 17.98 -0.30 31.91
N PHE A 273 16.83 -0.24 31.24
CA PHE A 273 16.31 -1.36 30.45
C PHE A 273 17.21 -1.65 29.24
N GLN A 274 17.60 -0.62 28.48
CA GLN A 274 18.46 -0.80 27.31
C GLN A 274 19.80 -1.45 27.68
N THR A 275 20.40 -1.10 28.82
CA THR A 275 21.64 -1.75 29.29
C THR A 275 21.44 -3.27 29.47
N LEU A 276 20.34 -3.69 30.09
CA LEU A 276 20.02 -5.11 30.28
C LEU A 276 19.70 -5.81 28.95
N LEU A 277 18.96 -5.14 28.07
CA LEU A 277 18.63 -5.64 26.75
C LEU A 277 19.88 -5.92 25.92
N VAL A 278 20.79 -4.94 25.80
CA VAL A 278 22.04 -5.07 25.05
C VAL A 278 22.88 -6.21 25.60
N LYS A 279 23.02 -6.31 26.93
CA LYS A 279 23.76 -7.40 27.57
C LYS A 279 23.18 -8.79 27.23
N HIS A 280 21.85 -8.92 27.20
CA HIS A 280 21.20 -10.18 26.80
C HIS A 280 21.42 -10.51 25.33
N LEU A 281 21.31 -9.52 24.44
CA LEU A 281 21.53 -9.69 23.00
C LEU A 281 22.97 -10.15 22.72
N GLU A 282 23.96 -9.51 23.34
CA GLU A 282 25.38 -9.89 23.25
C GLU A 282 25.61 -11.33 23.76
N ALA A 283 25.07 -11.67 24.93
CA ALA A 283 25.18 -13.03 25.49
C ALA A 283 24.51 -14.10 24.59
N SER A 284 23.55 -13.69 23.77
CA SER A 284 22.84 -14.54 22.82
C SER A 284 23.45 -14.53 21.41
N ASN A 285 24.62 -13.90 21.21
CA ASN A 285 25.26 -13.70 19.91
C ASN A 285 24.37 -12.96 18.87
N VAL A 286 23.48 -12.09 19.33
CA VAL A 286 22.67 -11.22 18.48
C VAL A 286 23.35 -9.87 18.37
N LYS A 287 23.67 -9.46 17.14
CA LYS A 287 24.26 -8.15 16.86
C LYS A 287 23.17 -7.07 16.91
N LEU A 288 23.35 -6.10 17.80
CA LEU A 288 22.62 -4.83 17.72
C LEU A 288 23.28 -3.95 16.64
N GLU A 289 22.55 -3.69 15.56
CA GLU A 289 22.98 -2.77 14.51
C GLU A 289 22.27 -1.43 14.65
N VAL A 290 22.99 -0.36 14.34
CA VAL A 290 22.47 1.01 14.36
C VAL A 290 22.88 1.70 13.06
N GLN A 291 21.89 2.12 12.26
CA GLN A 291 22.16 2.71 10.94
C GLN A 291 22.83 4.09 11.06
N ARG A 292 22.38 4.93 12.01
CA ARG A 292 22.89 6.30 12.20
C ARG A 292 23.63 6.47 13.53
N LYS A 293 24.82 5.90 13.63
CA LYS A 293 25.66 5.93 14.85
C LYS A 293 26.00 7.34 15.35
N ASN A 294 26.07 8.32 14.45
CA ASN A 294 26.40 9.72 14.79
C ASN A 294 25.18 10.58 15.14
N ALA A 295 23.98 10.00 15.25
CA ALA A 295 22.81 10.75 15.67
C ALA A 295 23.00 11.36 17.07
N GLU A 296 22.56 12.60 17.23
CA GLU A 296 22.45 13.28 18.51
C GLU A 296 21.13 12.92 19.19
N CYS A 297 21.16 12.76 20.51
CA CYS A 297 19.97 12.47 21.28
C CYS A 297 19.20 13.74 21.61
N LEU A 298 17.87 13.65 21.56
CA LEU A 298 16.99 14.74 21.99
C LEU A 298 17.21 15.07 23.48
N GLN A 299 16.87 16.30 23.88
CA GLN A 299 16.93 16.71 25.28
C GLN A 299 16.14 15.74 26.16
N GLY A 300 16.75 15.29 27.26
CA GLY A 300 16.17 14.29 28.16
C GLY A 300 16.56 12.84 27.85
N TYR A 301 17.17 12.60 26.69
CA TYR A 301 17.73 11.31 26.30
C TYR A 301 19.26 11.32 26.44
N MET A 302 19.82 10.17 26.77
CA MET A 302 21.27 9.93 26.80
C MET A 302 21.68 8.96 25.70
N LYS A 303 22.90 9.10 25.23
CA LYS A 303 23.48 8.19 24.23
C LYS A 303 24.23 7.04 24.92
N GLN A 304 23.89 5.80 24.59
CA GLN A 304 24.64 4.61 25.00
C GLN A 304 24.49 3.52 23.93
N ASN A 305 25.55 2.75 23.67
CA ASN A 305 25.59 1.71 22.62
C ASN A 305 25.10 2.23 21.25
N ASP A 306 25.53 3.44 20.86
CA ASP A 306 25.11 4.15 19.64
C ASP A 306 23.60 4.46 19.50
N MET A 307 22.78 4.17 20.52
CA MET A 307 21.35 4.51 20.56
C MET A 307 21.02 5.53 21.65
N CYS A 308 19.89 6.20 21.50
CA CYS A 308 19.35 7.11 22.52
C CYS A 308 18.40 6.36 23.46
N CYS A 309 18.52 6.62 24.76
CA CYS A 309 17.68 6.07 25.81
C CYS A 309 17.15 7.18 26.72
N ARG A 310 15.97 6.97 27.29
CA ARG A 310 15.33 7.91 28.21
C ARG A 310 15.94 7.79 29.61
N THR A 311 16.27 8.93 30.20
CA THR A 311 16.82 8.99 31.57
C THR A 311 15.75 8.80 32.63
N SER A 312 16.12 8.29 33.81
CA SER A 312 15.20 8.09 34.94
C SER A 312 14.58 9.38 35.48
N LEU A 313 15.12 10.55 35.14
CA LEU A 313 14.54 11.85 35.46
C LEU A 313 13.24 12.12 34.69
N LEU A 314 13.04 11.49 33.52
CA LEU A 314 11.75 11.54 32.80
C LEU A 314 10.75 10.48 33.25
N ASP A 315 11.19 9.41 33.95
CA ASP A 315 10.28 8.44 34.57
C ASP A 315 9.50 9.06 35.75
N THR A 316 10.00 10.17 36.33
CA THR A 316 9.43 10.83 37.52
C THR A 316 8.53 12.04 37.22
N ILE A 317 8.41 12.46 35.96
CA ILE A 317 7.54 13.58 35.54
C ILE A 317 6.21 13.06 35.00
N THR A 318 5.63 12.04 35.64
CA THR A 318 4.19 11.79 35.55
C THR A 318 3.49 12.66 36.59
N VAL A 319 2.75 13.64 36.07
CA VAL A 319 1.87 14.62 36.72
C VAL A 319 1.34 14.21 38.10
N PRO A 320 1.42 15.05 39.16
CA PRO A 320 0.73 14.82 40.41
C PRO A 320 -0.77 14.84 40.14
N THR A 321 -1.47 13.76 40.51
CA THR A 321 -2.94 13.74 40.58
C THR A 321 -3.42 14.93 41.42
N GLU A 322 -4.16 15.85 40.80
CA GLU A 322 -4.88 16.88 41.53
C GLU A 322 -5.88 16.22 42.49
N ASN A 323 -5.65 16.43 43.78
CA ASN A 323 -6.62 16.23 44.83
C ASN A 323 -7.82 17.16 44.58
N SER A 324 -8.91 16.62 44.04
CA SER A 324 -10.22 17.24 44.20
C SER A 324 -10.83 16.78 45.53
N ASN A 325 -10.59 17.59 46.56
CA ASN A 325 -11.45 17.66 47.74
C ASN A 325 -12.90 17.93 47.30
N VAL A 326 -13.81 17.00 47.57
CA VAL A 326 -15.24 17.30 47.66
C VAL A 326 -15.74 16.80 49.01
N ASN A 327 -15.83 17.73 49.95
CA ASN A 327 -16.66 17.63 51.15
C ASN A 327 -18.13 17.67 50.74
N SER A 328 -18.93 16.72 51.23
CA SER A 328 -20.34 16.92 51.60
C SER A 328 -20.89 15.70 52.34
N PRO A 329 -21.92 15.85 53.19
CA PRO A 329 -21.87 15.34 54.55
C PRO A 329 -22.53 13.99 54.78
N SER A 330 -22.12 13.42 55.90
CA SER A 330 -22.77 12.40 56.73
C SER A 330 -24.30 12.44 56.73
N ASN A 331 -24.89 11.26 56.55
CA ASN A 331 -26.00 10.80 57.39
C ASN A 331 -25.81 9.31 57.68
N GLU A 332 -25.77 9.01 58.97
CA GLU A 332 -25.82 7.69 59.56
C GLU A 332 -27.13 7.00 59.21
N GLU A 333 -27.10 5.69 58.92
CA GLU A 333 -27.99 4.77 59.62
C GLU A 333 -27.46 3.35 59.56
N SER A 334 -27.61 2.70 60.71
CA SER A 334 -26.97 1.49 61.17
C SER A 334 -27.71 0.20 60.82
N ASN A 335 -26.97 -0.90 60.95
CA ASN A 335 -27.38 -2.27 61.35
C ASN A 335 -27.58 -3.31 60.24
N GLY A 336 -27.02 -4.50 60.53
CA GLY A 336 -27.78 -5.74 60.35
C GLY A 336 -27.13 -6.80 59.46
N GLU A 337 -26.21 -7.52 60.08
CA GLU A 337 -25.74 -8.89 59.86
C GLU A 337 -26.69 -9.90 59.13
N SER A 338 -26.05 -10.91 58.51
CA SER A 338 -26.51 -12.28 58.19
C SER A 338 -26.98 -12.64 56.76
N THR A 339 -26.12 -13.41 56.07
CA THR A 339 -26.43 -14.52 55.12
C THR A 339 -27.15 -15.68 55.86
N PRO A 340 -27.83 -16.68 55.21
CA PRO A 340 -27.48 -17.27 53.91
C PRO A 340 -28.64 -17.86 53.03
N THR A 341 -28.20 -18.39 51.86
CA THR A 341 -28.66 -19.65 51.19
C THR A 341 -29.64 -19.63 50.00
N THR A 342 -29.11 -20.21 48.91
CA THR A 342 -29.70 -21.18 47.93
C THR A 342 -30.68 -20.77 46.81
N THR A 343 -30.18 -20.93 45.58
CA THR A 343 -30.74 -21.62 44.37
C THR A 343 -32.21 -21.37 43.94
N ILE A 344 -32.41 -21.05 42.65
CA ILE A 344 -32.91 -21.96 41.59
C ILE A 344 -33.07 -21.19 40.25
N LYS A 345 -32.82 -21.91 39.14
CA LYS A 345 -32.98 -21.56 37.71
C LYS A 345 -34.43 -21.24 37.29
N SER A 346 -34.60 -20.35 36.31
CA SER A 346 -35.23 -20.58 34.98
C SER A 346 -35.72 -19.27 34.36
N THR A 347 -35.25 -18.87 33.17
CA THR A 347 -35.72 -19.19 31.80
C THR A 347 -36.85 -18.28 31.28
N VAL A 348 -36.61 -17.72 30.08
CA VAL A 348 -37.52 -17.16 29.06
C VAL A 348 -38.12 -15.77 29.26
N GLY A 349 -37.96 -14.91 28.25
CA GLY A 349 -38.80 -13.73 28.06
C GLY A 349 -38.26 -12.71 27.07
N THR A 350 -38.29 -13.03 25.79
CA THR A 350 -38.18 -12.09 24.66
C THR A 350 -39.13 -10.90 24.79
N THR A 351 -38.67 -9.69 24.44
CA THR A 351 -39.41 -8.80 23.51
C THR A 351 -38.54 -7.64 23.00
N ASN A 352 -38.71 -7.39 21.71
CA ASN A 352 -38.14 -6.31 20.91
C ASN A 352 -38.58 -4.93 21.39
N VAL A 353 -37.69 -3.92 21.31
CA VAL A 353 -38.10 -2.56 20.95
C VAL A 353 -37.09 -1.98 19.93
N ARG A 354 -37.62 -1.73 18.74
CA ARG A 354 -37.03 -1.02 17.62
C ARG A 354 -37.57 0.41 17.68
N THR A 355 -36.70 1.41 17.73
CA THR A 355 -37.08 2.81 17.47
C THR A 355 -36.07 3.45 16.54
N SER A 356 -36.47 3.59 15.28
CA SER A 356 -35.89 4.49 14.30
C SER A 356 -36.70 5.78 14.28
N THR A 357 -36.06 6.94 14.37
CA THR A 357 -36.65 8.19 13.86
C THR A 357 -35.58 8.96 13.09
N THR A 358 -35.86 9.11 11.80
CA THR A 358 -35.22 9.99 10.82
C THR A 358 -35.95 11.34 10.84
N HIS A 359 -35.21 12.46 10.84
CA HIS A 359 -35.77 13.77 10.51
C HIS A 359 -34.79 14.65 9.74
N THR A 360 -35.23 15.08 8.56
CA THR A 360 -34.97 16.34 7.82
C THR A 360 -35.78 16.24 6.51
N PRO A 361 -36.06 17.32 5.74
CA PRO A 361 -35.61 18.72 5.84
C PRO A 361 -36.73 19.78 5.65
N SER A 362 -36.39 21.07 5.74
CA SER A 362 -37.11 22.14 5.03
C SER A 362 -36.18 23.32 4.71
N ALA A 363 -36.47 24.02 3.61
CA ALA A 363 -35.64 24.99 2.90
C ALA A 363 -36.28 26.39 2.81
N GLY A 364 -35.46 27.39 2.48
CA GLY A 364 -35.84 28.73 1.96
C GLY A 364 -35.71 29.86 3.00
N VAL A 365 -35.20 31.08 2.73
CA VAL A 365 -35.08 31.87 1.49
C VAL A 365 -33.99 32.97 1.64
N ALA A 366 -33.50 33.44 0.48
CA ALA A 366 -32.58 34.51 0.05
C ALA A 366 -32.68 35.91 0.74
N LYS A 367 -31.88 36.98 0.49
CA LYS A 367 -30.98 37.41 -0.61
C LYS A 367 -30.18 38.66 -0.14
N GLY A 368 -29.02 38.96 -0.76
CA GLY A 368 -28.33 40.26 -0.65
C GLY A 368 -27.01 40.33 -1.45
N GLU A 369 -27.08 40.89 -2.66
CA GLU A 369 -25.98 41.34 -3.56
C GLU A 369 -25.26 42.57 -2.94
N ASP A 370 -24.03 43.03 -3.27
CA ASP A 370 -23.41 43.19 -4.59
C ASP A 370 -21.93 43.67 -4.51
N ARG A 371 -21.18 43.50 -5.63
CA ARG A 371 -19.92 44.14 -6.11
C ARG A 371 -18.54 43.74 -5.54
N SER A 372 -17.43 43.68 -6.30
CA SER A 372 -17.07 43.39 -7.71
C SER A 372 -15.52 43.50 -7.80
N ASP A 373 -14.96 42.91 -8.87
CA ASP A 373 -13.57 43.03 -9.42
C ASP A 373 -12.60 41.89 -9.05
N ALA A 374 -11.76 41.33 -9.93
CA ALA A 374 -11.80 40.95 -11.35
C ALA A 374 -10.44 40.26 -11.66
N SER A 375 -10.45 39.26 -12.55
CA SER A 375 -9.34 38.80 -13.42
C SER A 375 -8.19 37.96 -12.85
N SER A 376 -8.16 36.65 -13.14
CA SER A 376 -7.59 36.15 -14.42
C SER A 376 -7.73 34.62 -14.56
N ASP A 377 -8.21 34.22 -15.74
CA ASP A 377 -8.67 32.89 -16.16
C ASP A 377 -7.55 31.90 -16.51
N ALA A 378 -7.83 30.61 -16.28
CA ALA A 378 -7.48 29.52 -17.20
C ALA A 378 -8.45 28.34 -16.98
N SER A 379 -9.66 28.43 -17.54
CA SER A 379 -10.63 27.34 -17.57
C SER A 379 -10.48 26.52 -18.86
N ILE A 380 -10.08 25.25 -18.72
CA ILE A 380 -10.07 24.26 -19.80
C ILE A 380 -11.52 23.81 -20.06
N LEU A 381 -12.01 24.05 -21.27
CA LEU A 381 -13.26 23.52 -21.78
C LEU A 381 -13.14 22.01 -22.01
N ILE A 382 -13.88 21.22 -21.22
CA ILE A 382 -14.11 19.80 -21.49
C ILE A 382 -15.24 19.70 -22.52
N LEU A 383 -14.90 19.48 -23.80
CA LEU A 383 -15.84 19.02 -24.80
C LEU A 383 -16.03 17.51 -24.63
N GLY A 384 -17.18 17.12 -24.09
CA GLY A 384 -17.61 15.73 -23.96
C GLY A 384 -17.82 15.09 -25.34
N ASN A 385 -17.31 13.86 -25.50
CA ASN A 385 -17.51 13.02 -26.67
C ASN A 385 -19.00 12.67 -26.86
N SER A 386 -19.68 13.46 -27.68
CA SER A 386 -20.99 13.13 -28.27
C SER A 386 -20.88 12.81 -29.78
N LEU A 387 -19.67 12.67 -30.34
CA LEU A 387 -19.52 12.38 -31.78
C LEU A 387 -19.50 10.89 -32.11
N THR A 388 -19.01 10.02 -31.22
CA THR A 388 -18.91 8.57 -31.50
C THR A 388 -20.26 7.86 -31.42
N ALA A 389 -21.17 8.31 -30.56
CA ALA A 389 -22.55 7.79 -30.49
C ALA A 389 -23.40 8.25 -31.69
N CYS A 390 -23.17 9.45 -32.23
CA CYS A 390 -23.87 9.94 -33.42
C CYS A 390 -23.41 9.23 -34.71
N LEU A 391 -22.16 8.77 -34.78
CA LEU A 391 -21.62 8.10 -35.98
C LEU A 391 -22.21 6.68 -36.17
N ALA A 392 -22.47 5.95 -35.08
CA ALA A 392 -23.11 4.63 -35.15
C ALA A 392 -24.58 4.70 -35.62
N LEU A 393 -25.30 5.76 -35.25
CA LEU A 393 -26.68 6.01 -35.67
C LEU A 393 -26.81 6.49 -37.13
N ALA A 394 -25.78 7.16 -37.66
CA ALA A 394 -25.76 7.60 -39.06
C ALA A 394 -25.49 6.45 -40.04
N ILE A 395 -24.61 5.50 -39.66
CA ILE A 395 -24.29 4.33 -40.50
C ILE A 395 -25.45 3.32 -40.52
N ALA A 396 -26.18 3.15 -39.41
CA ALA A 396 -27.35 2.28 -39.36
C ALA A 396 -28.53 2.76 -40.24
N LYS A 397 -28.62 4.07 -40.54
CA LYS A 397 -29.66 4.62 -41.42
C LYS A 397 -29.30 4.59 -42.92
N LEU A 398 -28.04 4.34 -43.27
CA LEU A 398 -27.58 4.27 -44.66
C LEU A 398 -27.57 2.85 -45.24
N ILE A 399 -27.82 1.83 -44.42
CA ILE A 399 -27.94 0.41 -44.85
C ILE A 399 -29.41 0.02 -45.15
N LEU A 400 -30.37 0.94 -44.94
CA LEU A 400 -31.81 0.68 -45.06
C LEU A 400 -32.56 1.48 -46.14
N PHE A 401 -31.87 2.01 -47.15
CA PHE A 401 -32.51 2.57 -48.36
C PHE A 401 -31.81 2.16 -49.64
#